data_AF-A0A9X5X8Q4-F1
#
_entry.id   AF-A0A9X5X8Q4-F1
#
_cell.length_a   1.000
_cell.length_b   1.000
_cell.length_c   1.000
_cell.angle_alpha   90.00
_cell.angle_beta   90.00
_cell.angle_gamma   90.00
#
_symmetry.space_group_name_H-M   'P 1'
#
loop_
_entity.id
_entity.type
_entity.pdbx_description
1 polymer ?
#
loop_
_entity_poly.entity_id
_entity_poly.type
_entity_poly.pdbx_seq_one_letter_code
_entity_poly.pdbx_strand_id
1 'polypeptide(L)'
;LCTLLAALKNGGVPTSMDAPRAAGRLKAEQGIPLAALLHAFRLGGRFIWDRLLAMALGKDSAAWLLHRASDIWLIIDECSSAAAEAYRVAVEEQACRDAAARRVMLTTLLDGTAGNSSRAWEAMRVLRLDRKGPFLVV
;
A
#
# COMPACT_ATOMS: atom_id res chain seq x y z
N LEU A 1 19.20 13.63 9.46
CA LEU A 1 20.33 12.70 9.18
C LEU A 1 21.22 12.51 10.40
N CYS A 2 21.75 13.57 11.04
CA CYS A 2 22.42 13.45 12.36
C CYS A 2 21.52 12.83 13.46
N THR A 3 20.21 13.10 13.40
CA THR A 3 19.19 12.47 14.26
C THR A 3 19.01 10.97 14.02
N LEU A 4 19.21 10.49 12.80
CA LEU A 4 19.05 9.07 12.45
C LEU A 4 20.23 8.24 12.97
N LEU A 5 21.45 8.79 12.87
CA LEU A 5 22.65 8.22 13.48
C LEU A 5 22.58 8.24 15.01
N ALA A 6 22.07 9.30 15.63
CA ALA A 6 21.89 9.37 17.08
C ALA A 6 20.84 8.36 17.58
N ALA A 7 19.74 8.17 16.85
CA ALA A 7 18.72 7.16 17.15
C ALA A 7 19.27 5.71 17.04
N LEU A 8 20.08 5.44 16.01
CA LEU A 8 20.75 4.15 15.83
C LEU A 8 21.84 3.88 16.89
N LYS A 9 22.49 4.93 17.41
CA LYS A 9 23.53 4.85 18.44
C LYS A 9 22.98 4.68 19.86
N ASN A 10 21.77 5.19 20.12
CA ASN A 10 21.12 5.15 21.45
C ASN A 10 20.15 3.95 21.62
N GLY A 11 20.08 3.03 20.66
CA GLY A 11 19.18 1.86 20.72
C GLY A 11 17.69 2.18 20.64
N GLY A 12 17.33 3.44 20.36
CA GLY A 12 15.94 3.90 20.32
C GLY A 12 15.56 4.37 18.93
N VAL A 13 15.16 3.42 18.07
CA VAL A 13 14.25 3.75 16.97
C VAL A 13 12.85 3.50 17.51
N PRO A 14 11.93 4.47 17.50
CA PRO A 14 10.51 4.14 17.61
C PRO A 14 10.18 3.38 16.32
N THR A 15 10.34 2.05 16.32
CA THR A 15 10.05 1.18 15.17
C THR A 15 8.53 1.01 15.06
N SER A 16 7.81 2.14 15.05
CA SER A 16 6.40 2.12 14.71
C SER A 16 6.30 1.75 13.24
N MET A 17 5.58 0.66 12.98
CA MET A 17 5.25 0.24 11.62
C MET A 17 4.07 1.04 11.05
N ASP A 18 3.61 2.09 11.72
CA ASP A 18 2.47 2.89 11.28
C ASP A 18 2.78 3.65 10.00
N ALA A 19 3.97 4.25 9.89
CA ALA A 19 4.39 4.96 8.69
C ALA A 19 4.46 4.06 7.44
N PRO A 20 5.16 2.90 7.46
CA PRO A 20 5.16 2.00 6.31
C PRO A 20 3.75 1.45 6.00
N ARG A 21 2.95 1.13 7.03
CA ARG A 21 1.55 0.69 6.83
C ARG A 21 0.70 1.76 6.17
N ALA A 22 0.79 3.01 6.63
CA ALA A 22 0.08 4.14 6.05
C ALA A 22 0.50 4.37 4.60
N ALA A 23 1.80 4.25 4.29
CA ALA A 23 2.29 4.32 2.91
C ALA A 23 1.69 3.19 2.04
N GLY A 24 1.66 1.95 2.55
CA GLY A 24 1.04 0.81 1.87
C GLY A 24 -0.43 1.04 1.53
N ARG A 25 -1.24 1.43 2.52
CA ARG A 25 -2.67 1.72 2.32
C ARG A 25 -2.89 2.86 1.32
N LEU A 26 -2.19 3.98 1.51
CA LEU A 26 -2.33 5.15 0.63
C LEU A 26 -2.01 4.80 -0.82
N LYS A 27 -1.00 3.96 -1.07
CA LYS A 27 -0.64 3.54 -2.44
C LYS A 27 -1.62 2.56 -3.05
N ALA A 28 -2.21 1.67 -2.25
CA ALA A 28 -3.32 0.83 -2.70
C ALA A 28 -4.54 1.69 -3.11
N GLU A 29 -4.93 2.64 -2.26
CA GLU A 29 -6.04 3.57 -2.53
C GLU A 29 -5.81 4.42 -3.78
N GLN A 30 -4.56 4.80 -4.05
CA GLN A 30 -4.16 5.55 -5.25
C GLN A 30 -4.00 4.66 -6.51
N GLY A 31 -4.20 3.34 -6.41
CA GLY A 31 -4.01 2.42 -7.54
C GLY A 31 -2.56 2.28 -8.01
N ILE A 32 -1.59 2.65 -7.17
CA ILE A 32 -0.18 2.54 -7.51
C ILE A 32 0.23 1.06 -7.43
N PRO A 33 0.98 0.51 -8.41
CA PRO A 33 1.40 -0.88 -8.37
C PRO A 33 2.29 -1.19 -7.16
N LEU A 34 2.09 -2.35 -6.51
CA LEU A 34 2.92 -2.83 -5.40
C LEU A 34 4.41 -2.86 -5.78
N ALA A 35 4.73 -3.26 -7.01
CA ALA A 35 6.10 -3.26 -7.51
C ALA A 35 6.75 -1.86 -7.48
N ALA A 36 5.99 -0.80 -7.78
CA ALA A 36 6.48 0.58 -7.72
C ALA A 36 6.70 1.04 -6.28
N LEU A 37 5.82 0.66 -5.35
CA LEU A 37 5.99 0.90 -3.92
C LEU A 37 7.26 0.24 -3.39
N LEU A 38 7.45 -1.05 -3.65
CA LEU A 38 8.64 -1.79 -3.24
C LEU A 38 9.92 -1.25 -3.88
N HIS A 39 9.83 -0.80 -5.14
CA HIS A 39 10.94 -0.12 -5.80
C HIS A 39 11.35 1.16 -5.06
N ALA A 40 10.38 1.97 -4.60
CA ALA A 40 10.65 3.18 -3.83
C ALA A 40 11.35 2.87 -2.49
N PHE A 41 10.96 1.79 -1.79
CA PHE A 41 11.65 1.32 -0.58
C PHE A 41 13.11 0.95 -0.88
N ARG A 42 13.35 0.23 -1.99
CA ARG A 42 14.72 -0.14 -2.39
C ARG A 42 15.58 1.08 -2.69
N LEU A 43 15.03 2.08 -3.37
CA LEU A 43 15.72 3.36 -3.61
C LEU A 43 16.01 4.11 -2.30
N GLY A 44 15.02 4.18 -1.40
CA GLY A 44 15.19 4.82 -0.09
C GLY A 44 16.27 4.14 0.75
N GLY A 45 16.27 2.80 0.81
CA GLY A 45 17.29 2.02 1.49
C GLY A 45 18.68 2.25 0.92
N ARG A 46 18.83 2.24 -0.42
CA ARG A 46 20.11 2.53 -1.07
C ARG A 46 20.60 3.95 -0.77
N PHE A 47 19.71 4.93 -0.83
CA PHE A 47 20.05 6.31 -0.50
C PHE A 47 20.54 6.44 0.95
N ILE A 48 19.86 5.80 1.91
CA ILE A 48 20.28 5.78 3.32
C ILE A 48 21.66 5.14 3.45
N TRP A 49 21.88 4.00 2.79
CA TRP A 49 23.16 3.30 2.80
C TRP A 49 24.32 4.16 2.28
N ASP A 50 24.14 4.79 1.12
CA ASP A 50 25.16 5.66 0.52
C ASP A 50 25.50 6.85 1.45
N ARG A 51 24.50 7.39 2.18
CA ARG A 51 24.73 8.43 3.19
C ARG A 51 25.48 7.92 4.41
N LEU A 52 25.16 6.72 4.90
CA LEU A 52 25.87 6.10 6.02
C LEU A 52 27.34 5.86 5.69
N LEU A 53 27.62 5.34 4.49
CA LEU A 53 28.99 5.15 3.99
C LEU A 53 29.75 6.47 3.92
N ALA A 54 29.15 7.53 3.38
CA ALA A 54 29.80 8.84 3.28
C ALA A 54 30.15 9.46 4.65
N MET A 55 29.44 9.07 5.72
CA MET A 55 29.70 9.54 7.08
C MET A 55 30.73 8.67 7.84
N ALA A 56 31.00 7.45 7.38
CA ALA A 56 31.93 6.52 8.01
C ALA A 56 33.39 6.79 7.60
N LEU A 57 33.90 7.99 7.91
CA LEU A 57 35.22 8.47 7.45
C LEU A 57 36.42 7.96 8.29
N GLY A 58 36.20 7.21 9.37
CA GLY A 58 37.25 6.65 10.23
C GLY A 58 37.13 5.14 10.48
N LYS A 59 38.23 4.46 10.82
CA LYS A 59 38.28 3.00 11.06
C LYS A 59 37.20 2.52 12.05
N ASP A 60 37.03 3.23 13.16
CA ASP A 60 36.04 2.86 14.18
C ASP A 60 34.60 3.04 13.68
N SER A 61 34.33 4.10 12.92
CA SER A 61 33.01 4.33 12.31
C SER A 61 32.66 3.33 11.22
N ALA A 62 33.65 2.88 10.44
CA ALA A 62 33.49 1.84 9.44
C ALA A 62 33.24 0.47 10.09
N ALA A 63 34.01 0.13 11.13
CA ALA A 63 33.82 -1.10 11.89
C ALA A 63 32.44 -1.14 12.56
N TRP A 64 31.98 -0.03 13.14
CA TRP A 64 30.63 0.08 13.69
C TRP A 64 29.55 -0.11 12.62
N LEU A 65 29.69 0.54 11.45
CA LEU A 65 28.72 0.43 10.36
C LEU A 65 28.64 -1.02 9.83
N LEU A 66 29.78 -1.70 9.72
CA LEU A 66 29.83 -3.11 9.32
C LEU A 66 29.09 -4.01 10.32
N HIS A 67 29.28 -3.81 11.63
CA HIS A 67 28.58 -4.59 12.66
C HIS A 67 27.07 -4.33 12.68
N ARG A 68 26.62 -3.13 12.26
CA ARG A 68 25.20 -2.75 12.26
C ARG A 68 24.52 -2.89 10.90
N ALA A 69 25.25 -3.29 9.86
CA ALA A 69 24.74 -3.36 8.50
C ALA A 69 23.53 -4.30 8.38
N SER A 70 23.59 -5.46 9.04
CA SER A 70 22.47 -6.43 9.07
C SER A 70 21.24 -5.86 9.75
N ASP A 71 21.40 -5.15 10.88
CA ASP A 71 20.28 -4.53 11.60
C ASP A 71 19.60 -3.43 10.74
N ILE A 72 20.41 -2.65 10.01
CA ILE A 72 19.89 -1.61 9.11
C ILE A 72 19.10 -2.24 7.96
N TRP A 73 19.61 -3.32 7.36
CA TRP A 73 18.90 -4.03 6.31
C TRP A 73 17.62 -4.68 6.82
N LEU A 74 17.62 -5.25 8.02
CA LEU A 74 16.44 -5.82 8.66
C LEU A 74 15.34 -4.77 8.81
N ILE A 75 15.68 -3.56 9.28
CA ILE A 75 14.69 -2.48 9.42
C ILE A 75 14.07 -2.09 8.07
N ILE A 76 14.88 -1.98 7.02
CA ILE A 76 14.40 -1.67 5.66
C ILE A 76 13.46 -2.78 5.17
N ASP A 77 13.82 -4.04 5.41
CA ASP A 77 13.02 -5.21 5.04
C ASP A 77 11.68 -5.23 5.79
N GLU A 78 11.69 -5.04 7.10
CA GLU A 78 10.49 -4.96 7.95
C GLU A 78 9.56 -3.83 7.51
N CYS A 79 10.10 -2.65 7.19
CA CYS A 79 9.31 -1.53 6.69
C CYS A 79 8.67 -1.84 5.34
N SER A 80 9.43 -2.45 4.42
CA SER A 80 8.91 -2.83 3.10
C SER A 80 7.83 -3.92 3.19
N SER A 81 8.02 -4.89 4.10
CA SER A 81 7.07 -5.96 4.39
C SER A 81 5.79 -5.43 5.01
N ALA A 82 5.88 -4.54 6.00
CA ALA A 82 4.73 -3.91 6.63
C ALA A 82 3.92 -3.07 5.63
N ALA A 83 4.59 -2.38 4.70
CA ALA A 83 3.92 -1.64 3.64
C ALA A 83 3.22 -2.57 2.63
N ALA A 84 3.88 -3.66 2.22
CA ALA A 84 3.32 -4.65 1.30
C ALA A 84 2.10 -5.39 1.89
N GLU A 85 2.13 -5.70 3.18
CA GLU A 85 1.00 -6.27 3.89
C GLU A 85 -0.19 -5.30 3.92
N ALA A 86 0.03 -4.07 4.38
CA ALA A 86 -1.01 -3.06 4.45
C ALA A 86 -1.60 -2.72 3.07
N TYR A 87 -0.78 -2.76 2.02
CA TYR A 87 -1.22 -2.63 0.63
C TYR A 87 -2.20 -3.73 0.24
N ARG A 88 -1.84 -5.01 0.49
CA ARG A 88 -2.69 -6.16 0.14
C ARG A 88 -4.03 -6.11 0.87
N VAL A 89 -3.99 -5.84 2.18
CA VAL A 89 -5.20 -5.67 2.99
C VAL A 89 -6.10 -4.57 2.42
N ALA A 90 -5.54 -3.41 2.05
CA ALA A 90 -6.33 -2.32 1.47
C ALA A 90 -6.93 -2.67 0.10
N VAL A 91 -6.20 -3.41 -0.75
CA VAL A 91 -6.73 -3.90 -2.04
C VAL A 91 -7.88 -4.89 -1.83
N GLU A 92 -7.75 -5.81 -0.87
CA GLU A 92 -8.80 -6.76 -0.51
C GLU A 92 -10.03 -6.06 0.06
N GLU A 93 -9.84 -5.10 0.97
CA GLU A 93 -10.91 -4.25 1.50
C GLU A 93 -11.65 -3.49 0.38
N GLN A 94 -10.92 -2.97 -0.61
CA GLN A 94 -11.53 -2.32 -1.77
C GLN A 94 -12.34 -3.30 -2.63
N ALA A 95 -11.77 -4.47 -2.94
CA ALA A 95 -12.46 -5.49 -3.74
C ALA A 95 -13.75 -5.99 -3.05
N CYS A 96 -13.70 -6.19 -1.73
CA CYS A 96 -14.86 -6.54 -0.93
C CYS A 96 -15.95 -5.45 -0.97
N ARG A 97 -15.56 -4.17 -0.83
CA ARG A 97 -16.50 -3.04 -0.94
C ARG A 97 -17.14 -2.96 -2.32
N ASP A 98 -16.36 -3.15 -3.38
CA ASP A 98 -16.85 -3.11 -4.77
C ASP A 98 -17.83 -4.26 -5.04
N ALA A 99 -17.54 -5.47 -4.53
CA ALA A 99 -18.43 -6.62 -4.64
C ALA A 99 -19.74 -6.41 -3.87
N ALA A 100 -19.67 -5.86 -2.66
CA ALA A 100 -20.85 -5.55 -1.85
C ALA A 100 -21.74 -4.49 -2.53
N ALA A 101 -21.15 -3.42 -3.05
CA ALA A 101 -21.86 -2.38 -3.79
C ALA A 101 -22.57 -2.95 -5.04
N ARG A 102 -21.90 -3.82 -5.79
CA ARG A 102 -22.49 -4.51 -6.94
C ARG A 102 -23.68 -5.39 -6.54
N ARG A 103 -23.60 -6.09 -5.41
CA ARG A 103 -24.69 -6.94 -4.93
C ARG A 103 -25.93 -6.14 -4.54
N VAL A 104 -25.77 -5.05 -3.78
CA VAL A 104 -26.86 -4.14 -3.41
C VAL A 104 -27.56 -3.56 -4.64
N MET A 105 -26.77 -3.23 -5.65
CA MET A 105 -27.27 -2.69 -6.91
C MET A 105 -28.08 -3.70 -7.71
N LEU A 106 -27.60 -4.96 -7.78
CA LEU A 106 -28.33 -6.06 -8.40
C LEU A 106 -29.63 -6.35 -7.66
N THR A 107 -29.63 -6.41 -6.33
CA THR A 107 -30.87 -6.62 -5.56
C THR A 107 -31.86 -5.48 -5.77
N THR A 108 -31.40 -4.23 -5.77
CA THR A 108 -32.28 -3.07 -6.06
C THR A 108 -32.92 -3.13 -7.45
N LEU A 109 -32.20 -3.63 -8.45
CA LEU A 109 -32.76 -3.85 -9.80
C LEU A 109 -33.78 -5.00 -9.83
N LEU A 110 -33.46 -6.11 -9.15
CA LEU A 110 -34.31 -7.31 -9.13
C LEU A 110 -35.59 -7.13 -8.29
N ASP A 111 -35.51 -6.37 -7.20
CA ASP A 111 -36.64 -6.09 -6.30
C ASP A 111 -37.68 -5.12 -6.91
N GLY A 112 -37.49 -4.66 -8.15
CA GLY A 112 -38.46 -3.82 -8.87
C GLY A 112 -38.66 -2.41 -8.29
N THR A 113 -37.94 -2.04 -7.22
CA THR A 113 -37.96 -0.69 -6.64
C THR A 113 -37.25 0.35 -7.51
N ALA A 114 -36.59 -0.08 -8.60
CA ALA A 114 -36.10 0.77 -9.68
C ALA A 114 -37.23 1.35 -10.57
N GLY A 115 -38.40 1.66 -10.00
CA GLY A 115 -39.57 2.22 -10.69
C GLY A 115 -39.38 3.62 -11.28
N ASN A 116 -38.15 4.14 -11.36
CA ASN A 116 -37.81 5.37 -12.05
C ASN A 116 -36.71 5.09 -13.07
N SER A 117 -37.03 5.27 -14.35
CA SER A 117 -36.16 5.01 -15.51
C SER A 117 -34.74 5.56 -15.35
N SER A 118 -34.55 6.66 -14.63
CA SER A 118 -33.24 7.27 -14.34
C SER A 118 -32.26 6.37 -13.56
N ARG A 119 -32.75 5.56 -12.60
CA ARG A 119 -31.88 4.67 -11.79
C ARG A 119 -31.48 3.40 -12.53
N ALA A 120 -32.35 2.91 -13.41
CA ALA A 120 -32.01 1.82 -14.33
C ALA A 120 -30.87 2.21 -15.28
N TRP A 121 -30.86 3.44 -15.78
CA TRP A 121 -29.78 3.97 -16.63
C TRP A 121 -28.44 4.11 -15.92
N GLU A 122 -28.47 4.59 -14.67
CA GLU A 122 -27.27 4.65 -13.83
C GLU A 122 -26.71 3.25 -13.59
N ALA A 123 -27.61 2.27 -13.46
CA ALA A 123 -27.20 0.90 -13.22
C ALA A 123 -26.58 0.18 -14.42
N MET A 124 -27.10 0.41 -15.61
CA MET A 124 -26.51 -0.10 -16.85
C MET A 124 -25.09 0.44 -17.08
N ARG A 125 -24.81 1.69 -16.72
CA ARG A 125 -23.46 2.28 -16.85
C ARG A 125 -22.44 1.64 -15.92
N VAL A 126 -22.81 1.43 -14.65
CA VAL A 126 -21.91 0.81 -13.66
C VAL A 126 -21.69 -0.67 -13.98
N LEU A 127 -22.71 -1.36 -14.49
CA LEU A 127 -22.64 -2.78 -14.84
C LEU A 127 -22.09 -3.06 -16.25
N ARG A 128 -21.83 -2.00 -17.06
CA ARG A 128 -21.37 -2.09 -18.47
C ARG A 128 -22.23 -3.03 -19.33
N LEU A 129 -23.54 -3.02 -19.13
CA LEU A 129 -24.47 -3.84 -19.93
C LEU A 129 -24.82 -3.10 -21.24
N ASP A 130 -24.70 -3.78 -22.39
CA ASP A 130 -25.03 -3.21 -23.70
C ASP A 130 -26.55 -2.97 -23.82
N ARG A 131 -26.92 -1.91 -24.54
CA ARG A 131 -28.25 -1.31 -24.62
C ARG A 131 -29.27 -2.12 -25.43
N LYS A 132 -28.93 -3.33 -25.88
CA LYS A 132 -29.71 -4.08 -26.88
C LYS A 132 -29.85 -5.56 -26.50
N GLY A 133 -30.72 -5.86 -25.54
CA GLY A 133 -31.22 -7.23 -25.38
C GLY A 133 -32.05 -7.43 -24.11
N PRO A 134 -33.06 -8.33 -24.12
CA PRO A 134 -33.69 -8.78 -22.88
C PRO A 134 -32.66 -9.54 -22.04
N PHE A 135 -32.51 -9.15 -20.78
CA PHE A 135 -31.64 -9.83 -19.82
C PHE A 135 -32.48 -10.83 -19.02
N LEU A 136 -32.10 -12.10 -19.05
CA LEU A 136 -32.67 -13.15 -18.21
C LEU A 136 -31.75 -13.34 -17.00
N VAL A 137 -32.32 -13.31 -15.80
CA VAL A 137 -31.65 -13.72 -14.57
C VAL A 137 -32.19 -15.12 -14.25
N VAL A 138 -31.30 -16.12 -14.21
CA VAL A 138 -31.60 -17.51 -13.81
C VAL A 138 -31.09 -17.75 -12.40
#